data_AF-A0A223AX01-F1
#
_entry.id   AF-A0A223AX01-F1
#
_cell.length_a   1.000
_cell.length_b   1.000
_cell.length_c   1.000
_cell.angle_alpha   90.00
_cell.angle_beta   90.00
_cell.angle_gamma   90.00
#
_symmetry.space_group_name_H-M   'P 1'
#
loop_
_entity.id
_entity.type
_entity.pdbx_description
1 polymer ?
#
loop_
_entity_poly.entity_id
_entity_poly.type
_entity_poly.pdbx_seq_one_letter_code
_entity_poly.pdbx_strand_id
1 'polypeptide(L)'
;MKRIGIGLSDFKELIEENYYYFDKTKFIDEIVKDGAKVKLFARPRRFGKTLNMSMLKYFFDIKEAEENRKLFKGLYIEKTESFKEQGQYPVVFLSLKDLKATNWEIMQEKIVVTLSDFFSEYYYLLKELNENDADKFKKVLREEANLSNLGTTLKFLTKILYEKYNKKVVILVDEYDSPLVSAYINGYYNKAKDFFKTFYSTVLKDNNYLQMGILTGIIRVIKAGIFSDLNNLRTYTILSDVYTDSYGLTEEEVEKSLKDYGIGAEILKVKDWYDGYKFGDSEVYNPWSILNFLQDKELRAYWVDTSGNDLINDVLRKITKDTIRALERLFDGEGLRQNISGTSDLSKLLDENELWELLLFSGYLTIEEKIDQKNYILRLPNKEVKELFKDSFLEKYFGRGNKLSYLMEALIENRIDEYEEKLQEMLLTSVSYNDTKKGNEAFYHGLIMGMGLYLEGEYITKSNIESGLGRYDFLIEPKNKSKRAFIMEFKSTDSVEKLEEISKEALKQIEDKKYDVSLKQNGIKEITHIGIAFYGKQIKISYK
;
A
#
# COMPACT_ATOMS: atom_id res chain seq x y z
N MET A 1 1.82 -28.70 -15.06
CA MET A 1 1.74 -27.59 -14.10
C MET A 1 0.37 -26.95 -14.22
N LYS A 2 -0.24 -26.52 -13.11
CA LYS A 2 -1.53 -25.79 -13.18
C LYS A 2 -1.31 -24.40 -13.80
N ARG A 3 -2.35 -23.83 -14.40
CA ARG A 3 -2.31 -22.44 -14.91
C ARG A 3 -2.27 -21.46 -13.72
N ILE A 4 -1.63 -20.31 -13.88
CA ILE A 4 -1.60 -19.26 -12.84
C ILE A 4 -2.76 -18.28 -13.10
N GLY A 5 -3.64 -18.09 -12.11
CA GLY A 5 -4.78 -17.19 -12.21
C GLY A 5 -4.42 -15.75 -11.82
N ILE A 6 -3.79 -15.00 -12.73
CA ILE A 6 -3.45 -13.58 -12.49
C ILE A 6 -4.69 -12.71 -12.64
N GLY A 7 -4.97 -11.86 -11.65
CA GLY A 7 -6.13 -10.96 -11.68
C GLY A 7 -7.47 -11.62 -11.37
N LEU A 8 -7.46 -12.91 -11.05
CA LEU A 8 -8.66 -13.65 -10.70
C LEU A 8 -9.11 -13.34 -9.27
N SER A 9 -10.36 -12.94 -9.11
CA SER A 9 -10.96 -12.62 -7.80
C SER A 9 -12.13 -13.53 -7.42
N ASP A 10 -12.53 -14.43 -8.31
CA ASP A 10 -13.61 -15.37 -8.07
C ASP A 10 -13.07 -16.75 -7.67
N PHE A 11 -13.47 -17.24 -6.50
CA PHE A 11 -13.00 -18.51 -5.97
C PHE A 11 -13.55 -19.71 -6.75
N LYS A 12 -14.81 -19.64 -7.21
CA LYS A 12 -15.43 -20.73 -7.96
C LYS A 12 -14.72 -20.91 -9.30
N GLU A 13 -14.52 -19.83 -10.06
CA GLU A 13 -13.75 -19.84 -11.30
C GLU A 13 -12.34 -20.39 -11.07
N LEU A 14 -11.67 -19.98 -9.99
CA LEU A 14 -10.31 -20.43 -9.67
C LEU A 14 -10.22 -21.96 -9.56
N ILE A 15 -11.18 -22.56 -8.84
CA ILE A 15 -11.22 -24.00 -8.60
C ILE A 15 -11.70 -24.76 -9.84
N GLU A 16 -12.78 -24.32 -10.49
CA GLU A 16 -13.39 -25.01 -11.64
C GLU A 16 -12.47 -25.02 -12.86
N GLU A 17 -11.77 -23.91 -13.12
CA GLU A 17 -10.80 -23.81 -14.22
C GLU A 17 -9.43 -24.43 -13.89
N ASN A 18 -9.31 -25.06 -12.72
CA ASN A 18 -8.11 -25.75 -12.23
C ASN A 18 -6.84 -24.88 -12.26
N TYR A 19 -6.98 -23.62 -11.84
CA TYR A 19 -5.83 -22.74 -11.60
C TYR A 19 -5.05 -23.19 -10.37
N TYR A 20 -3.81 -22.74 -10.26
CA TYR A 20 -2.98 -22.94 -9.08
C TYR A 20 -3.55 -22.15 -7.90
N TYR A 21 -3.88 -22.85 -6.82
CA TYR A 21 -4.54 -22.29 -5.65
C TYR A 21 -3.65 -22.44 -4.42
N PHE A 22 -3.46 -21.35 -3.69
CA PHE A 22 -2.91 -21.34 -2.34
C PHE A 22 -4.08 -21.53 -1.37
N ASP A 23 -4.16 -22.68 -0.71
CA ASP A 23 -5.30 -23.03 0.13
C ASP A 23 -5.40 -22.15 1.39
N LYS A 24 -6.32 -21.17 1.34
CA LYS A 24 -6.62 -20.25 2.45
C LYS A 24 -7.91 -20.62 3.19
N THR A 25 -8.43 -21.83 3.01
CA THR A 25 -9.73 -22.22 3.58
C THR A 25 -9.71 -22.39 5.10
N LYS A 26 -8.52 -22.43 5.72
CA LYS A 26 -8.35 -22.23 7.18
C LYS A 26 -9.02 -20.94 7.68
N PHE A 27 -9.04 -19.88 6.87
CA PHE A 27 -9.71 -18.63 7.18
C PHE A 27 -11.20 -18.81 7.52
N ILE A 28 -11.88 -19.74 6.85
CA ILE A 28 -13.28 -20.06 7.09
C ILE A 28 -13.46 -20.66 8.49
N ASP A 29 -12.58 -21.59 8.87
CA ASP A 29 -12.59 -22.25 10.18
C ASP A 29 -12.38 -21.24 11.31
N GLU A 30 -11.45 -20.30 11.12
CA GLU A 30 -11.20 -19.21 12.07
C GLU A 30 -12.41 -18.27 12.19
N ILE A 31 -13.04 -17.91 11.07
CA ILE A 31 -14.24 -17.05 11.05
C ILE A 31 -15.42 -17.68 11.79
N VAL A 32 -15.65 -18.98 11.59
CA VAL A 32 -16.76 -19.72 12.22
C VAL A 32 -16.57 -19.79 13.74
N LYS A 33 -15.32 -19.94 14.20
CA LYS A 33 -14.97 -20.02 15.62
C LYS A 33 -14.93 -18.65 16.32
N ASP A 34 -14.76 -17.58 15.57
CA ASP A 34 -14.70 -16.23 16.09
C ASP A 34 -16.09 -15.69 16.45
N GLY A 35 -16.30 -15.45 17.76
CA GLY A 35 -17.55 -14.98 18.33
C GLY A 35 -17.95 -13.54 18.00
N ALA A 36 -17.11 -12.75 17.32
CA ALA A 36 -17.48 -11.40 16.89
C ALA A 36 -18.57 -11.45 15.81
N LYS A 37 -19.71 -10.80 16.06
CA LYS A 37 -20.82 -10.77 15.09
C LYS A 37 -20.50 -9.95 13.84
N VAL A 38 -19.73 -8.88 13.97
CA VAL A 38 -19.29 -8.04 12.85
C VAL A 38 -17.77 -7.93 12.88
N LYS A 39 -17.13 -8.28 11.77
CA LYS A 39 -15.68 -8.38 11.61
C LYS A 39 -15.25 -7.46 10.47
N LEU A 40 -14.23 -6.63 10.70
CA LEU A 40 -13.61 -5.82 9.65
C LEU A 40 -12.14 -6.23 9.51
N PHE A 41 -11.77 -6.67 8.31
CA PHE A 41 -10.40 -6.99 7.93
C PHE A 41 -9.78 -5.83 7.15
N ALA A 42 -8.83 -5.13 7.77
CA ALA A 42 -8.01 -4.13 7.09
C ALA A 42 -6.69 -4.77 6.67
N ARG A 43 -6.48 -4.92 5.35
CA ARG A 43 -5.26 -5.50 4.77
C ARG A 43 -4.82 -4.68 3.56
N PRO A 44 -3.52 -4.69 3.22
CA PRO A 44 -3.04 -3.96 2.05
C PRO A 44 -3.66 -4.45 0.72
N ARG A 45 -3.44 -3.70 -0.35
CA ARG A 45 -3.92 -4.07 -1.69
C ARG A 45 -3.23 -5.31 -2.21
N ARG A 46 -3.97 -6.12 -2.96
CA ARG A 46 -3.49 -7.36 -3.61
C ARG A 46 -3.13 -8.52 -2.66
N PHE A 47 -3.51 -8.46 -1.38
CA PHE A 47 -3.33 -9.55 -0.40
C PHE A 47 -4.47 -10.59 -0.37
N GLY A 48 -5.23 -10.74 -1.47
CA GLY A 48 -6.27 -11.78 -1.59
C GLY A 48 -7.63 -11.47 -0.94
N LYS A 49 -7.90 -10.20 -0.59
CA LYS A 49 -9.16 -9.79 0.06
C LYS A 49 -10.43 -10.24 -0.67
N THR A 50 -10.58 -9.84 -1.93
CA THR A 50 -11.77 -10.16 -2.73
C THR A 50 -11.91 -11.66 -2.97
N LEU A 51 -10.80 -12.37 -3.20
CA LEU A 51 -10.81 -13.82 -3.38
C LEU A 51 -11.31 -14.54 -2.11
N ASN A 52 -10.84 -14.10 -0.93
CA ASN A 52 -11.35 -14.61 0.35
C ASN A 52 -12.85 -14.30 0.54
N MET A 53 -13.32 -13.12 0.12
CA MET A 53 -14.74 -12.77 0.18
C MET A 53 -15.60 -13.64 -0.74
N SER A 54 -15.14 -13.91 -1.97
CA SER A 54 -15.79 -14.85 -2.90
C SER A 54 -15.79 -16.27 -2.33
N MET A 55 -14.69 -16.72 -1.73
CA MET A 55 -14.61 -18.01 -1.04
C MET A 55 -15.64 -18.13 0.10
N LEU A 56 -15.77 -17.10 0.95
CA LEU A 56 -16.77 -17.08 2.02
C LEU A 56 -18.20 -17.07 1.46
N LYS A 57 -18.44 -16.35 0.35
CA LYS A 57 -19.72 -16.36 -0.34
C LYS A 57 -20.11 -17.79 -0.70
N TYR A 58 -19.28 -18.49 -1.48
CA TYR A 58 -19.57 -19.85 -1.90
C TYR A 58 -19.64 -20.84 -0.73
N PHE A 59 -18.87 -20.63 0.33
CA PHE A 59 -18.92 -21.50 1.50
C PHE A 59 -20.27 -21.42 2.22
N PHE A 60 -20.74 -20.22 2.54
CA PHE A 60 -21.95 -20.05 3.36
C PHE A 60 -23.25 -20.08 2.56
N ASP A 61 -23.23 -19.71 1.26
CA ASP A 61 -24.44 -19.48 0.48
C ASP A 61 -25.32 -20.73 0.36
N ILE A 62 -26.53 -20.59 0.86
CA ILE A 62 -27.59 -21.60 0.79
C ILE A 62 -28.07 -21.83 -0.65
N LYS A 63 -27.90 -20.84 -1.54
CA LYS A 63 -28.16 -21.02 -2.96
C LYS A 63 -27.07 -21.93 -3.53
N GLU A 64 -27.50 -23.01 -4.19
CA GLU A 64 -26.59 -23.97 -4.82
C GLU A 64 -25.65 -24.69 -3.84
N ALA A 65 -26.09 -24.87 -2.58
CA ALA A 65 -25.27 -25.47 -1.51
C ALA A 65 -24.54 -26.76 -1.93
N GLU A 66 -25.21 -27.67 -2.65
CA GLU A 66 -24.63 -28.92 -3.14
C GLU A 66 -23.56 -28.73 -4.23
N GLU A 67 -23.74 -27.75 -5.11
CA GLU A 67 -22.74 -27.44 -6.15
C GLU A 67 -21.52 -26.76 -5.52
N ASN A 68 -21.77 -25.76 -4.67
CA ASN A 68 -20.73 -25.02 -3.97
C ASN A 68 -19.91 -25.93 -3.03
N ARG A 69 -20.52 -26.97 -2.46
CA ARG A 69 -19.84 -27.96 -1.61
C ARG A 69 -18.66 -28.61 -2.34
N LYS A 70 -18.77 -28.84 -3.66
CA LYS A 70 -17.72 -29.47 -4.48
C LYS A 70 -16.47 -28.61 -4.60
N LEU A 71 -16.61 -27.29 -4.51
CA LEU A 71 -15.49 -26.33 -4.61
C LEU A 71 -14.48 -26.49 -3.47
N PHE A 72 -14.90 -27.06 -2.34
CA PHE A 72 -14.07 -27.22 -1.15
C PHE A 72 -13.42 -28.60 -1.02
N LYS A 73 -13.63 -29.49 -2.00
CA LYS A 73 -13.13 -30.86 -1.97
C LYS A 73 -11.59 -30.89 -1.96
N GLY A 74 -11.03 -31.62 -1.00
CA GLY A 74 -9.58 -31.78 -0.81
C GLY A 74 -8.90 -30.58 -0.15
N LEU A 75 -9.62 -29.51 0.16
CA LEU A 75 -9.10 -28.32 0.85
C LEU A 75 -9.12 -28.53 2.38
N TYR A 76 -8.40 -27.69 3.10
CA TYR A 76 -8.28 -27.75 4.56
C TYR A 76 -9.65 -27.76 5.26
N ILE A 77 -10.57 -26.88 4.86
CA ILE A 77 -11.87 -26.71 5.53
C ILE A 77 -12.75 -27.96 5.48
N GLU A 78 -12.64 -28.80 4.45
CA GLU A 78 -13.45 -30.04 4.32
C GLU A 78 -13.23 -30.99 5.49
N LYS A 79 -12.06 -30.91 6.12
CA LYS A 79 -11.63 -31.82 7.20
C LYS A 79 -11.94 -31.28 8.60
N THR A 80 -12.56 -30.11 8.74
CA THR A 80 -12.84 -29.48 10.04
C THR A 80 -14.31 -29.57 10.42
N GLU A 81 -14.62 -29.43 11.71
CA GLU A 81 -16.01 -29.37 12.19
C GLU A 81 -16.79 -28.18 11.63
N SER A 82 -16.09 -27.09 11.31
CA SER A 82 -16.70 -25.88 10.73
C SER A 82 -17.31 -26.13 9.36
N PHE A 83 -16.96 -27.23 8.67
CA PHE A 83 -17.57 -27.61 7.40
C PHE A 83 -19.09 -27.85 7.48
N LYS A 84 -19.64 -28.07 8.68
CA LYS A 84 -21.10 -28.16 8.92
C LYS A 84 -21.85 -26.87 8.59
N GLU A 85 -21.16 -25.73 8.59
CA GLU A 85 -21.73 -24.41 8.28
C GLU A 85 -21.84 -24.17 6.76
N GLN A 86 -21.33 -25.09 5.94
CA GLN A 86 -21.39 -24.98 4.48
C GLN A 86 -22.84 -24.98 3.99
N GLY A 87 -23.19 -23.99 3.17
CA GLY A 87 -24.50 -23.84 2.56
C GLY A 87 -25.66 -23.58 3.53
N GLN A 88 -25.40 -23.06 4.73
CA GLN A 88 -26.42 -22.92 5.77
C GLN A 88 -27.14 -21.56 5.79
N TYR A 89 -26.62 -20.55 5.07
CA TYR A 89 -27.06 -19.15 5.22
C TYR A 89 -27.30 -18.47 3.87
N PRO A 90 -28.34 -17.63 3.73
CA PRO A 90 -28.37 -16.66 2.66
C PRO A 90 -27.17 -15.71 2.79
N VAL A 91 -26.46 -15.49 1.69
CA VAL A 91 -25.33 -14.55 1.64
C VAL A 91 -25.69 -13.33 0.81
N VAL A 92 -25.38 -12.16 1.35
CA VAL A 92 -25.36 -10.88 0.62
C VAL A 92 -23.90 -10.48 0.42
N PHE A 93 -23.46 -10.39 -0.84
CA PHE A 93 -22.11 -9.93 -1.18
C PHE A 93 -22.17 -8.63 -1.99
N LEU A 94 -21.61 -7.55 -1.45
CA LEU A 94 -21.58 -6.23 -2.07
C LEU A 94 -20.13 -5.72 -2.16
N SER A 95 -19.68 -5.39 -3.36
CA SER A 95 -18.40 -4.72 -3.59
C SER A 95 -18.63 -3.22 -3.84
N LEU A 96 -17.88 -2.36 -3.15
CA LEU A 96 -17.96 -0.90 -3.32
C LEU A 96 -16.78 -0.30 -4.11
N LYS A 97 -15.97 -1.15 -4.74
CA LYS A 97 -14.74 -0.77 -5.47
C LYS A 97 -14.94 0.36 -6.48
N ASP A 98 -16.08 0.36 -7.18
CA ASP A 98 -16.37 1.24 -8.31
C ASP A 98 -17.03 2.58 -7.90
N LEU A 99 -17.35 2.74 -6.61
CA LEU A 99 -17.87 3.99 -6.06
C LEU A 99 -16.74 5.01 -5.87
N LYS A 100 -16.30 5.57 -7.00
CA LYS A 100 -15.34 6.68 -7.06
C LYS A 100 -15.95 7.83 -7.85
N ALA A 101 -15.91 9.04 -7.30
CA ALA A 101 -16.51 10.21 -7.94
C ALA A 101 -15.70 11.48 -7.65
N THR A 102 -15.77 12.44 -8.57
CA THR A 102 -15.10 13.74 -8.45
C THR A 102 -15.88 14.76 -7.63
N ASN A 103 -17.16 14.52 -7.38
CA ASN A 103 -18.02 15.32 -6.50
C ASN A 103 -19.11 14.45 -5.87
N TRP A 104 -19.90 15.04 -4.97
CA TRP A 104 -20.94 14.32 -4.24
C TRP A 104 -22.09 13.91 -5.15
N GLU A 105 -22.49 14.77 -6.08
CA GLU A 105 -23.64 14.57 -6.95
C GLU A 105 -23.44 13.32 -7.83
N ILE A 106 -22.24 13.16 -8.42
CA ILE A 106 -21.85 11.96 -9.18
C ILE A 106 -21.77 10.73 -8.25
N MET A 107 -21.33 10.88 -7.00
CA MET A 107 -21.33 9.78 -6.04
C MET A 107 -22.76 9.29 -5.75
N GLN A 108 -23.72 10.20 -5.62
CA GLN A 108 -25.13 9.85 -5.39
C GLN A 108 -25.70 9.04 -6.56
N GLU A 109 -25.46 9.48 -7.80
CA GLU A 109 -25.85 8.75 -9.01
C GLU A 109 -25.23 7.35 -9.05
N LYS A 110 -23.93 7.25 -8.77
CA LYS A 110 -23.23 5.95 -8.73
C LYS A 110 -23.77 5.02 -7.65
N ILE A 111 -24.13 5.54 -6.47
CA ILE A 111 -24.76 4.75 -5.40
C ILE A 111 -26.10 4.19 -5.88
N VAL A 112 -26.92 5.00 -6.56
CA VAL A 112 -28.22 4.58 -7.09
C VAL A 112 -28.04 3.44 -8.09
N VAL A 113 -27.19 3.63 -9.10
CA VAL A 113 -26.93 2.61 -10.15
C VAL A 113 -26.35 1.34 -9.53
N THR A 114 -25.33 1.44 -8.67
CA THR A 114 -24.69 0.29 -8.04
C THR A 114 -25.68 -0.53 -7.21
N LEU A 115 -26.57 0.11 -6.46
CA LEU A 115 -27.57 -0.58 -5.65
C LEU A 115 -28.72 -1.14 -6.49
N SER A 116 -29.07 -0.50 -7.61
CA SER A 116 -30.02 -1.03 -8.58
C SER A 116 -29.51 -2.33 -9.20
N ASP A 117 -28.27 -2.31 -9.74
CA ASP A 117 -27.61 -3.47 -10.32
C ASP A 117 -27.47 -4.60 -9.30
N PHE A 118 -27.04 -4.28 -8.08
CA PHE A 118 -26.95 -5.25 -6.99
C PHE A 118 -28.32 -5.87 -6.63
N PHE A 119 -29.40 -5.09 -6.63
CA PHE A 119 -30.75 -5.61 -6.36
C PHE A 119 -31.28 -6.50 -7.50
N SER A 120 -30.79 -6.31 -8.72
CA SER A 120 -31.20 -7.12 -9.88
C SER A 120 -30.87 -8.60 -9.70
N GLU A 121 -29.78 -8.92 -8.98
CA GLU A 121 -29.40 -10.30 -8.60
C GLU A 121 -30.46 -11.00 -7.72
N TYR A 122 -31.34 -10.22 -7.10
CA TYR A 122 -32.40 -10.68 -6.21
C TYR A 122 -33.79 -10.53 -6.83
N TYR A 123 -33.89 -10.28 -8.14
CA TYR A 123 -35.17 -10.12 -8.85
C TYR A 123 -36.15 -11.29 -8.61
N TYR A 124 -35.63 -12.51 -8.45
CA TYR A 124 -36.42 -13.70 -8.18
C TYR A 124 -37.25 -13.61 -6.88
N LEU A 125 -36.89 -12.72 -5.94
CA LEU A 125 -37.64 -12.47 -4.70
C LEU A 125 -38.97 -11.75 -4.95
N LEU A 126 -39.07 -10.93 -6.00
CA LEU A 126 -40.23 -10.06 -6.23
C LEU A 126 -41.57 -10.78 -6.26
N LYS A 127 -41.60 -12.04 -6.72
CA LYS A 127 -42.82 -12.83 -6.85
C LYS A 127 -43.40 -13.26 -5.50
N GLU A 128 -42.58 -13.26 -4.45
CA GLU A 128 -42.93 -13.75 -3.11
C GLU A 128 -43.16 -12.59 -2.11
N LEU A 129 -42.97 -11.34 -2.55
CA LEU A 129 -43.13 -10.15 -1.71
C LEU A 129 -44.59 -9.70 -1.62
N ASN A 130 -44.96 -9.15 -0.45
CA ASN A 130 -46.19 -8.36 -0.32
C ASN A 130 -46.10 -7.07 -1.17
N GLU A 131 -47.25 -6.45 -1.45
CA GLU A 131 -47.34 -5.28 -2.34
C GLU A 131 -46.41 -4.12 -1.95
N ASN A 132 -46.32 -3.81 -0.65
CA ASN A 132 -45.50 -2.71 -0.15
C ASN A 132 -44.01 -2.97 -0.30
N ASP A 133 -43.56 -4.18 0.05
CA ASP A 133 -42.16 -4.57 -0.08
C ASP A 133 -41.78 -4.73 -1.57
N ALA A 134 -42.70 -5.22 -2.41
CA ALA A 134 -42.52 -5.27 -3.85
C ALA A 134 -42.37 -3.87 -4.49
N ASP A 135 -43.17 -2.88 -4.05
CA ASP A 135 -43.04 -1.49 -4.50
C ASP A 135 -41.69 -0.88 -4.13
N LYS A 136 -41.26 -1.04 -2.86
CA LYS A 136 -39.93 -0.59 -2.41
C LYS A 136 -38.80 -1.22 -3.21
N PHE A 137 -38.88 -2.53 -3.45
CA PHE A 137 -37.89 -3.26 -4.22
C PHE A 137 -37.83 -2.76 -5.67
N LYS A 138 -39.00 -2.57 -6.32
CA LYS A 138 -39.09 -2.05 -7.69
C LYS A 138 -38.53 -0.63 -7.82
N LYS A 139 -38.71 0.23 -6.82
CA LYS A 139 -38.13 1.58 -6.81
C LYS A 139 -36.61 1.56 -6.80
N VAL A 140 -35.99 0.61 -6.11
CA VAL A 140 -34.51 0.44 -6.15
C VAL A 140 -34.08 -0.02 -7.55
N LEU A 141 -34.75 -1.04 -8.12
CA LEU A 141 -34.45 -1.55 -9.47
C LEU A 141 -34.64 -0.54 -10.60
N ARG A 142 -35.54 0.43 -10.40
CA ARG A 142 -35.83 1.48 -11.39
C ARG A 142 -35.04 2.76 -11.15
N GLU A 143 -34.13 2.76 -10.19
CA GLU A 143 -33.32 3.94 -9.83
C GLU A 143 -34.17 5.12 -9.32
N GLU A 144 -35.38 4.86 -8.82
CA GLU A 144 -36.34 5.85 -8.31
C GLU A 144 -36.23 6.05 -6.78
N ALA A 145 -35.43 5.23 -6.10
CA ALA A 145 -35.21 5.31 -4.66
C ALA A 145 -34.29 6.47 -4.29
N ASN A 146 -34.74 7.34 -3.38
CA ASN A 146 -33.90 8.40 -2.82
C ASN A 146 -32.81 7.84 -1.89
N LEU A 147 -31.82 8.65 -1.54
CA LEU A 147 -30.69 8.22 -0.69
C LEU A 147 -31.08 7.80 0.72
N SER A 148 -32.14 8.37 1.30
CA SER A 148 -32.61 7.95 2.63
C SER A 148 -33.11 6.50 2.57
N ASN A 149 -33.90 6.17 1.54
CA ASN A 149 -34.35 4.82 1.27
C ASN A 149 -33.16 3.88 1.01
N LEU A 150 -32.22 4.27 0.15
CA LEU A 150 -31.02 3.49 -0.15
C LEU A 150 -30.14 3.24 1.08
N GLY A 151 -30.04 4.20 1.98
CA GLY A 151 -29.33 4.09 3.27
C GLY A 151 -29.87 2.99 4.19
N THR A 152 -31.06 2.44 3.92
CA THR A 152 -31.66 1.33 4.71
C THR A 152 -31.87 0.06 3.89
N THR A 153 -31.45 0.05 2.63
CA THR A 153 -31.85 -0.98 1.66
C THR A 153 -31.25 -2.36 1.97
N LEU A 154 -30.03 -2.41 2.54
CA LEU A 154 -29.43 -3.69 2.93
C LEU A 154 -30.19 -4.34 4.10
N LYS A 155 -30.66 -3.54 5.07
CA LYS A 155 -31.52 -4.04 6.15
C LYS A 155 -32.82 -4.61 5.58
N PHE A 156 -33.42 -3.90 4.64
CA PHE A 156 -34.61 -4.37 3.93
C PHE A 156 -34.35 -5.70 3.21
N LEU A 157 -33.24 -5.84 2.49
CA LEU A 157 -32.87 -7.09 1.83
C LEU A 157 -32.67 -8.25 2.81
N THR A 158 -32.03 -8.01 3.96
CA THR A 158 -31.87 -9.06 4.99
C THR A 158 -33.20 -9.56 5.56
N LYS A 159 -34.19 -8.67 5.72
CA LYS A 159 -35.54 -9.04 6.14
C LYS A 159 -36.17 -9.99 5.11
N ILE A 160 -36.14 -9.62 3.83
CA ILE A 160 -36.74 -10.43 2.76
C ILE A 160 -36.08 -11.80 2.68
N LEU A 161 -34.75 -11.86 2.73
CA LEU A 161 -34.02 -13.13 2.68
C LEU A 161 -34.34 -14.02 3.89
N TYR A 162 -34.50 -13.42 5.07
CA TYR A 162 -34.94 -14.15 6.25
C TYR A 162 -36.36 -14.70 6.07
N GLU A 163 -37.30 -13.91 5.55
CA GLU A 163 -38.68 -14.37 5.30
C GLU A 163 -38.73 -15.53 4.29
N LYS A 164 -37.88 -15.50 3.25
CA LYS A 164 -37.80 -16.56 2.25
C LYS A 164 -37.18 -17.86 2.78
N TYR A 165 -36.04 -17.76 3.45
CA TYR A 165 -35.23 -18.94 3.80
C TYR A 165 -35.40 -19.38 5.26
N ASN A 166 -36.07 -18.57 6.10
CA ASN A 166 -36.15 -18.74 7.56
C ASN A 166 -34.78 -18.94 8.22
N LYS A 167 -33.78 -18.22 7.70
CA LYS A 167 -32.38 -18.26 8.12
C LYS A 167 -31.83 -16.85 8.20
N LYS A 168 -31.00 -16.59 9.21
CA LYS A 168 -30.26 -15.34 9.33
C LYS A 168 -29.23 -15.21 8.21
N VAL A 169 -28.92 -13.97 7.83
CA VAL A 169 -28.16 -13.62 6.63
C VAL A 169 -26.71 -13.31 6.98
N VAL A 170 -25.77 -13.82 6.18
CA VAL A 170 -24.36 -13.41 6.22
C VAL A 170 -24.17 -12.25 5.25
N ILE A 171 -23.55 -11.17 5.72
CA ILE A 171 -23.27 -9.97 4.90
C ILE A 171 -21.78 -9.84 4.68
N LEU A 172 -21.39 -9.76 3.43
CA LEU A 172 -20.03 -9.59 2.96
C LEU A 172 -19.95 -8.25 2.22
N VAL A 173 -19.14 -7.31 2.73
CA VAL A 173 -18.88 -6.01 2.08
C VAL A 173 -17.42 -5.90 1.72
N ASP A 174 -17.11 -5.85 0.43
CA ASP A 174 -15.75 -5.66 -0.06
C ASP A 174 -15.46 -4.20 -0.41
N GLU A 175 -14.21 -3.79 -0.18
CA GLU A 175 -13.71 -2.42 -0.35
C GLU A 175 -14.62 -1.34 0.27
N TYR A 176 -15.02 -1.57 1.53
CA TYR A 176 -15.97 -0.71 2.26
C TYR A 176 -15.52 0.77 2.35
N ASP A 177 -14.20 1.00 2.27
CA ASP A 177 -13.50 2.27 2.42
C ASP A 177 -13.30 3.01 1.09
N SER A 178 -13.40 2.34 -0.07
CA SER A 178 -13.23 2.94 -1.41
C SER A 178 -14.02 4.25 -1.62
N PRO A 179 -15.35 4.30 -1.36
CA PRO A 179 -16.11 5.54 -1.53
C PRO A 179 -15.67 6.66 -0.59
N LEU A 180 -15.18 6.33 0.61
CA LEU A 180 -14.76 7.31 1.61
C LEU A 180 -13.37 7.88 1.28
N VAL A 181 -12.47 7.04 0.75
CA VAL A 181 -11.18 7.49 0.21
C VAL A 181 -11.42 8.41 -0.99
N SER A 182 -12.30 8.03 -1.92
CA SER A 182 -12.66 8.89 -3.06
C SER A 182 -13.24 10.22 -2.58
N ALA A 183 -14.14 10.20 -1.60
CA ALA A 183 -14.77 11.39 -1.05
C ALA A 183 -13.78 12.31 -0.33
N TYR A 184 -12.78 11.73 0.33
CA TYR A 184 -11.72 12.48 0.96
C TYR A 184 -10.85 13.21 -0.08
N ILE A 185 -10.34 12.49 -1.07
CA ILE A 185 -9.47 13.05 -2.12
C ILE A 185 -10.17 14.20 -2.85
N ASN A 186 -11.48 14.08 -3.08
CA ASN A 186 -12.26 15.03 -3.86
C ASN A 186 -13.07 16.04 -3.01
N GLY A 187 -12.84 16.10 -1.68
CA GLY A 187 -13.37 17.17 -0.83
C GLY A 187 -14.86 17.09 -0.45
N TYR A 188 -15.51 15.93 -0.57
CA TYR A 188 -16.92 15.71 -0.16
C TYR A 188 -17.10 14.67 0.94
N TYR A 189 -16.04 14.38 1.70
CA TYR A 189 -15.99 13.36 2.74
C TYR A 189 -17.18 13.35 3.71
N ASN A 190 -17.55 14.51 4.28
CA ASN A 190 -18.60 14.58 5.30
C ASN A 190 -19.96 14.10 4.77
N LYS A 191 -20.32 14.46 3.52
CA LYS A 191 -21.59 14.03 2.90
C LYS A 191 -21.62 12.51 2.69
N ALA A 192 -20.51 11.95 2.17
CA ALA A 192 -20.38 10.51 1.97
C ALA A 192 -20.42 9.75 3.30
N LYS A 193 -19.71 10.27 4.31
CA LYS A 193 -19.68 9.71 5.66
C LYS A 193 -21.08 9.54 6.22
N ASP A 194 -21.93 10.56 6.14
CA ASP A 194 -23.27 10.53 6.73
C ASP A 194 -24.18 9.46 6.07
N PHE A 195 -24.08 9.32 4.75
CA PHE A 195 -24.77 8.24 4.03
C PHE A 195 -24.25 6.86 4.46
N PHE A 196 -22.95 6.61 4.38
CA PHE A 196 -22.37 5.29 4.67
C PHE A 196 -22.50 4.90 6.15
N LYS A 197 -22.49 5.88 7.05
CA LYS A 197 -22.81 5.66 8.47
C LYS A 197 -24.19 5.01 8.63
N THR A 198 -25.20 5.55 7.96
CA THR A 198 -26.57 5.01 7.98
C THR A 198 -26.64 3.66 7.27
N PHE A 199 -26.02 3.57 6.09
CA PHE A 199 -25.97 2.37 5.26
C PHE A 199 -25.44 1.14 6.01
N TYR A 200 -24.36 1.31 6.77
CA TYR A 200 -23.77 0.22 7.55
C TYR A 200 -24.45 0.00 8.90
N SER A 201 -24.72 1.07 9.67
CA SER A 201 -25.27 0.92 11.02
C SER A 201 -26.63 0.23 11.02
N THR A 202 -27.49 0.52 10.04
CA THR A 202 -28.84 -0.03 9.96
C THR A 202 -28.86 -1.55 9.75
N VAL A 203 -27.86 -2.09 9.07
CA VAL A 203 -27.80 -3.51 8.73
C VAL A 203 -26.88 -4.32 9.66
N LEU A 204 -25.81 -3.70 10.16
CA LEU A 204 -24.79 -4.36 11.00
C LEU A 204 -25.08 -4.26 12.50
N LYS A 205 -25.88 -3.29 12.93
CA LYS A 205 -26.28 -3.10 14.33
C LYS A 205 -27.75 -3.42 14.54
N ASP A 206 -28.06 -4.10 15.65
CA ASP A 206 -29.44 -4.35 16.10
C ASP A 206 -30.36 -4.95 15.02
N ASN A 207 -29.77 -5.65 14.03
CA ASN A 207 -30.49 -6.36 12.98
C ASN A 207 -30.70 -7.81 13.41
N ASN A 208 -31.96 -8.14 13.72
CA ASN A 208 -32.36 -9.49 14.15
C ASN A 208 -32.17 -10.54 13.04
N TYR A 209 -32.12 -10.11 11.78
CA TYR A 209 -31.91 -10.97 10.62
C TYR A 209 -30.44 -11.23 10.29
N LEU A 210 -29.50 -10.52 10.94
CA LEU A 210 -28.07 -10.68 10.71
C LEU A 210 -27.53 -11.90 11.46
N GLN A 211 -26.88 -12.81 10.73
CA GLN A 211 -26.05 -13.88 11.30
C GLN A 211 -24.67 -13.33 11.64
N MET A 212 -23.97 -12.82 10.63
CA MET A 212 -22.62 -12.27 10.73
C MET A 212 -22.37 -11.24 9.63
N GLY A 213 -21.60 -10.21 9.93
CA GLY A 213 -21.11 -9.24 8.96
C GLY A 213 -19.59 -9.33 8.82
N ILE A 214 -19.07 -9.37 7.59
CA ILE A 214 -17.65 -9.34 7.28
C ILE A 214 -17.40 -8.22 6.29
N LEU A 215 -16.49 -7.32 6.64
CA LEU A 215 -16.08 -6.20 5.81
C LEU A 215 -14.60 -6.33 5.49
N THR A 216 -14.18 -5.92 4.30
CA THR A 216 -12.76 -5.75 3.99
C THR A 216 -12.44 -4.42 3.33
N GLY A 217 -11.26 -3.90 3.62
CA GLY A 217 -10.74 -2.66 3.07
C GLY A 217 -9.24 -2.53 3.32
N ILE A 218 -8.68 -1.36 3.03
CA ILE A 218 -7.27 -1.04 3.26
C ILE A 218 -7.12 -0.26 4.55
N ILE A 219 -7.90 0.81 4.70
CA ILE A 219 -7.77 1.78 5.78
C ILE A 219 -8.79 1.47 6.85
N ARG A 220 -8.46 1.80 8.10
CA ARG A 220 -9.39 1.74 9.22
C ARG A 220 -10.10 3.08 9.37
N VAL A 221 -11.31 3.25 8.81
CA VAL A 221 -12.09 4.51 8.91
C VAL A 221 -12.79 4.68 10.28
N ILE A 222 -12.44 3.85 11.26
CA ILE A 222 -13.26 3.59 12.46
C ILE A 222 -13.33 4.80 13.40
N LYS A 223 -12.30 5.65 13.44
CA LYS A 223 -12.35 6.88 14.27
C LYS A 223 -13.15 8.02 13.63
N ALA A 224 -13.31 8.01 12.31
CA ALA A 224 -13.81 9.16 11.57
C ALA A 224 -15.35 9.31 11.58
N GLY A 225 -16.09 8.33 12.11
CA GLY A 225 -17.52 8.46 12.45
C GLY A 225 -18.50 7.53 11.74
N ILE A 226 -18.12 6.76 10.71
CA ILE A 226 -19.05 5.84 10.04
C ILE A 226 -19.46 4.64 10.92
N PHE A 227 -18.56 4.22 11.80
CA PHE A 227 -18.76 3.09 12.70
C PHE A 227 -18.77 3.53 14.17
N SER A 228 -18.83 4.84 14.46
CA SER A 228 -18.95 5.34 15.84
C SER A 228 -20.14 4.72 16.57
N ASP A 229 -21.18 4.38 15.82
CA ASP A 229 -22.41 3.83 16.36
C ASP A 229 -22.38 2.29 16.43
N LEU A 230 -21.37 1.62 15.82
CA LEU A 230 -21.18 0.18 15.84
C LEU A 230 -20.30 -0.26 17.03
N ASN A 231 -20.91 -0.41 18.20
CA ASN A 231 -20.24 -0.95 19.39
C ASN A 231 -20.01 -2.49 19.34
N ASN A 232 -20.42 -3.15 18.27
CA ASN A 232 -20.29 -4.59 18.03
C ASN A 232 -19.24 -4.97 16.97
N LEU A 233 -18.52 -3.98 16.43
CA LEU A 233 -17.52 -4.17 15.37
C LEU A 233 -16.16 -4.59 15.97
N ARG A 234 -15.66 -5.75 15.58
CA ARG A 234 -14.29 -6.18 15.84
C ARG A 234 -13.43 -5.94 14.60
N THR A 235 -12.24 -5.37 14.81
CA THR A 235 -11.33 -5.02 13.71
C THR A 235 -10.07 -5.85 13.79
N TYR A 236 -9.70 -6.45 12.67
CA TYR A 236 -8.50 -7.23 12.46
C TYR A 236 -7.64 -6.52 11.43
N THR A 237 -6.50 -6.01 11.84
CA THR A 237 -5.55 -5.29 10.98
C THR A 237 -4.24 -6.07 10.87
N ILE A 238 -3.27 -5.54 10.14
CA ILE A 238 -1.91 -6.11 10.10
C ILE A 238 -1.20 -6.07 11.47
N LEU A 239 -1.74 -5.32 12.45
CA LEU A 239 -1.25 -5.26 13.83
C LEU A 239 -1.86 -6.33 14.74
N SER A 240 -2.77 -7.16 14.21
CA SER A 240 -3.49 -8.17 14.98
C SER A 240 -2.76 -9.50 14.94
N ASP A 241 -2.63 -10.14 16.10
CA ASP A 241 -1.97 -11.46 16.24
C ASP A 241 -2.89 -12.64 15.87
N VAL A 242 -3.94 -12.35 15.10
CA VAL A 242 -4.93 -13.32 14.61
C VAL A 242 -5.18 -13.05 13.13
N TYR A 243 -5.48 -14.11 12.37
CA TYR A 243 -5.61 -14.05 10.91
C TYR A 243 -4.35 -13.49 10.23
N THR A 244 -3.18 -13.86 10.75
CA THR A 244 -1.87 -13.36 10.32
C THR A 244 -1.45 -13.96 8.97
N ASP A 245 -1.85 -15.22 8.72
CA ASP A 245 -1.55 -16.00 7.51
C ASP A 245 -2.75 -16.14 6.55
N SER A 246 -3.93 -15.65 6.94
CA SER A 246 -5.15 -15.71 6.11
C SER A 246 -5.10 -14.79 4.88
N TYR A 247 -4.19 -13.81 4.88
CA TYR A 247 -3.98 -12.84 3.80
C TYR A 247 -2.49 -12.74 3.49
N GLY A 248 -2.12 -12.78 2.21
CA GLY A 248 -0.72 -12.96 1.82
C GLY A 248 -0.34 -14.44 1.70
N LEU A 249 0.90 -14.68 1.27
CA LEU A 249 1.45 -16.04 1.16
C LEU A 249 2.55 -16.24 2.20
N THR A 250 2.57 -17.37 2.89
CA THR A 250 3.66 -17.71 3.83
C THR A 250 4.90 -18.17 3.07
N GLU A 251 6.07 -18.16 3.73
CA GLU A 251 7.31 -18.69 3.13
C GLU A 251 7.14 -20.14 2.67
N GLU A 252 6.48 -20.99 3.46
CA GLU A 252 6.20 -22.39 3.09
C GLU A 252 5.35 -22.52 1.81
N GLU A 253 4.34 -21.65 1.67
CA GLU A 253 3.48 -21.61 0.48
C GLU A 253 4.27 -21.16 -0.76
N VAL A 254 5.10 -20.13 -0.62
CA VAL A 254 5.96 -19.62 -1.69
C VAL A 254 6.98 -20.68 -2.10
N GLU A 255 7.71 -21.28 -1.15
CA GLU A 255 8.65 -22.35 -1.44
C GLU A 255 8.02 -23.52 -2.19
N LYS A 256 6.84 -23.96 -1.73
CA LYS A 256 6.09 -25.03 -2.39
C LYS A 256 5.75 -24.63 -3.82
N SER A 257 5.25 -23.42 -4.04
CA SER A 257 4.95 -22.94 -5.40
C SER A 257 6.17 -22.89 -6.30
N LEU A 258 7.32 -22.40 -5.81
CA LEU A 258 8.55 -22.38 -6.61
C LEU A 258 9.01 -23.80 -6.99
N LYS A 259 8.86 -24.76 -6.08
CA LYS A 259 9.15 -26.19 -6.34
C LYS A 259 8.18 -26.75 -7.40
N ASP A 260 6.89 -26.49 -7.27
CA ASP A 260 5.84 -26.96 -8.19
C ASP A 260 6.02 -26.43 -9.63
N TYR A 261 6.65 -25.25 -9.79
CA TYR A 261 6.96 -24.63 -11.08
C TYR A 261 8.42 -24.84 -11.55
N GLY A 262 9.22 -25.64 -10.82
CA GLY A 262 10.57 -26.01 -11.22
C GLY A 262 11.63 -24.89 -11.09
N ILE A 263 11.37 -23.87 -10.27
CA ILE A 263 12.24 -22.69 -10.06
C ILE A 263 12.65 -22.51 -8.58
N GLY A 264 12.63 -23.60 -7.81
CA GLY A 264 12.97 -23.59 -6.37
C GLY A 264 14.35 -23.02 -6.01
N ALA A 265 15.31 -23.02 -6.94
CA ALA A 265 16.64 -22.46 -6.72
C ALA A 265 16.65 -20.92 -6.54
N GLU A 266 15.57 -20.24 -6.94
CA GLU A 266 15.46 -18.78 -6.87
C GLU A 266 14.95 -18.25 -5.52
N ILE A 267 14.65 -19.12 -4.53
CA ILE A 267 14.02 -18.71 -3.26
C ILE A 267 14.73 -17.54 -2.57
N LEU A 268 16.06 -17.53 -2.53
CA LEU A 268 16.81 -16.43 -1.89
C LEU A 268 16.61 -15.09 -2.61
N LYS A 269 16.52 -15.10 -3.95
CA LYS A 269 16.28 -13.88 -4.73
C LYS A 269 14.80 -13.47 -4.68
N VAL A 270 13.89 -14.42 -4.67
CA VAL A 270 12.45 -14.19 -4.47
C VAL A 270 12.21 -13.56 -3.09
N LYS A 271 12.93 -14.02 -2.06
CA LYS A 271 12.89 -13.45 -0.71
C LYS A 271 13.32 -11.99 -0.71
N ASP A 272 14.48 -11.69 -1.29
CA ASP A 272 14.99 -10.30 -1.43
C ASP A 272 14.00 -9.36 -2.16
N TRP A 273 13.34 -9.87 -3.20
CA TRP A 273 12.43 -9.05 -4.02
C TRP A 273 11.04 -8.87 -3.44
N TYR A 274 10.47 -9.90 -2.81
CA TYR A 274 9.03 -9.96 -2.53
C TYR A 274 8.65 -10.26 -1.07
N ASP A 275 9.59 -10.72 -0.23
CA ASP A 275 9.33 -10.99 1.18
C ASP A 275 9.45 -9.76 2.06
N GLY A 276 8.81 -9.77 3.21
CA GLY A 276 9.10 -8.80 4.28
C GLY A 276 7.87 -8.08 4.80
N TYR A 277 6.65 -8.49 4.44
CA TYR A 277 5.46 -7.95 5.09
C TYR A 277 5.19 -8.69 6.40
N LYS A 278 5.20 -7.96 7.52
CA LYS A 278 4.89 -8.50 8.85
C LYS A 278 3.44 -8.23 9.24
N PHE A 279 2.64 -9.29 9.37
CA PHE A 279 1.27 -9.26 9.88
C PHE A 279 1.21 -9.99 11.22
N GLY A 280 1.04 -9.26 12.32
CA GLY A 280 1.23 -9.81 13.66
C GLY A 280 2.61 -10.46 13.79
N ASP A 281 2.63 -11.76 14.08
CA ASP A 281 3.86 -12.56 14.19
C ASP A 281 4.22 -13.33 12.91
N SER A 282 3.47 -13.17 11.81
CA SER A 282 3.76 -13.85 10.54
C SER A 282 4.43 -12.93 9.52
N GLU A 283 5.43 -13.46 8.83
CA GLU A 283 5.98 -12.86 7.62
C GLU A 283 5.28 -13.45 6.39
N VAL A 284 4.82 -12.57 5.51
CA VAL A 284 4.06 -12.94 4.32
C VAL A 284 4.55 -12.18 3.10
N TYR A 285 4.34 -12.80 1.95
CA TYR A 285 4.63 -12.27 0.62
C TYR A 285 3.35 -11.69 0.01
N ASN A 286 3.53 -10.70 -0.87
CA ASN A 286 2.44 -10.19 -1.69
C ASN A 286 2.02 -11.26 -2.74
N PRO A 287 0.76 -11.76 -2.73
CA PRO A 287 0.32 -12.78 -3.67
C PRO A 287 0.41 -12.36 -5.14
N TRP A 288 0.17 -11.09 -5.45
CA TRP A 288 0.24 -10.58 -6.82
C TRP A 288 1.67 -10.66 -7.36
N SER A 289 2.66 -10.22 -6.59
CA SER A 289 4.06 -10.26 -7.01
C SER A 289 4.53 -11.70 -7.22
N ILE A 290 4.17 -12.62 -6.31
CA ILE A 290 4.50 -14.05 -6.45
C ILE A 290 3.82 -14.68 -7.67
N LEU A 291 2.52 -14.45 -7.88
CA LEU A 291 1.81 -15.01 -9.04
C LEU A 291 2.42 -14.54 -10.36
N ASN A 292 2.75 -13.26 -10.48
CA ASN A 292 3.41 -12.75 -11.69
C ASN A 292 4.83 -13.30 -11.85
N PHE A 293 5.60 -13.40 -10.77
CA PHE A 293 6.93 -14.02 -10.82
C PHE A 293 6.87 -15.48 -11.27
N LEU A 294 5.92 -16.27 -10.75
CA LEU A 294 5.74 -17.67 -11.16
C LEU A 294 5.42 -17.80 -12.66
N GLN A 295 4.71 -16.82 -13.23
CA GLN A 295 4.30 -16.79 -14.63
C GLN A 295 5.45 -16.35 -15.56
N ASP A 296 6.05 -15.20 -15.26
CA ASP A 296 7.05 -14.55 -16.12
C ASP A 296 8.47 -15.09 -15.90
N LYS A 297 8.75 -15.58 -14.68
CA LYS A 297 10.06 -16.04 -14.22
C LYS A 297 11.14 -14.94 -14.25
N GLU A 298 10.73 -13.70 -14.09
CA GLU A 298 11.61 -12.53 -14.07
C GLU A 298 11.47 -11.78 -12.74
N LEU A 299 12.61 -11.46 -12.12
CA LEU A 299 12.63 -10.64 -10.91
C LEU A 299 12.50 -9.18 -11.29
N ARG A 300 11.31 -8.63 -11.08
CA ARG A 300 10.99 -7.21 -11.31
C ARG A 300 9.86 -6.76 -10.40
N ALA A 301 9.59 -5.45 -10.41
CA ALA A 301 8.48 -4.88 -9.72
C ALA A 301 7.16 -5.18 -10.46
N TYR A 302 6.19 -5.79 -9.79
CA TYR A 302 4.89 -6.23 -10.31
C TYR A 302 3.70 -5.51 -9.67
N TRP A 303 3.81 -5.21 -8.38
CA TRP A 303 2.79 -4.52 -7.60
C TRP A 303 2.64 -3.05 -8.02
N VAL A 304 3.73 -2.46 -8.51
CA VAL A 304 3.91 -1.05 -8.86
C VAL A 304 3.04 -0.60 -10.03
N ASP A 305 2.80 -1.50 -10.99
CA ASP A 305 2.01 -1.22 -12.21
C ASP A 305 0.49 -1.24 -11.95
N THR A 306 0.05 -1.36 -10.70
CA THR A 306 -1.38 -1.34 -10.37
C THR A 306 -1.88 0.09 -10.14
N SER A 307 -3.04 0.42 -10.71
CA SER A 307 -3.67 1.76 -10.82
C SER A 307 -4.12 2.42 -9.50
N GLY A 308 -3.42 2.17 -8.40
CA GLY A 308 -3.73 2.62 -7.06
C GLY A 308 -2.77 3.67 -6.48
N ASN A 309 -1.74 4.08 -7.21
CA ASN A 309 -0.67 4.95 -6.70
C ASN A 309 -1.11 6.41 -6.48
N ASP A 310 -2.35 6.78 -6.82
CA ASP A 310 -2.89 8.13 -6.62
C ASP A 310 -2.71 8.64 -5.18
N LEU A 311 -2.92 7.76 -4.19
CA LEU A 311 -2.76 8.11 -2.79
C LEU A 311 -1.31 8.43 -2.43
N ILE A 312 -0.36 7.64 -2.96
CA ILE A 312 1.07 7.97 -2.82
C ILE A 312 1.38 9.27 -3.55
N ASN A 313 0.90 9.43 -4.77
CA ASN A 313 1.18 10.64 -5.55
C ASN A 313 0.65 11.90 -4.86
N ASP A 314 -0.48 11.80 -4.17
CA ASP A 314 -1.03 12.91 -3.37
C ASP A 314 -0.29 13.13 -2.05
N VAL A 315 0.22 12.06 -1.42
CA VAL A 315 1.11 12.09 -0.25
C VAL A 315 2.48 12.70 -0.61
N LEU A 316 3.19 12.05 -1.53
CA LEU A 316 3.82 12.64 -2.72
C LEU A 316 3.86 14.16 -2.74
N ARG A 317 2.75 14.77 -3.16
CA ARG A 317 2.62 16.20 -3.41
C ARG A 317 2.81 17.10 -2.18
N LYS A 318 2.69 16.58 -0.95
CA LYS A 318 2.73 17.34 0.31
C LYS A 318 3.97 17.07 1.17
N ILE A 319 5.08 16.63 0.56
CA ILE A 319 6.35 16.38 1.27
C ILE A 319 6.82 17.63 2.04
N THR A 320 7.01 17.47 3.35
CA THR A 320 7.72 18.39 4.25
C THR A 320 9.20 18.03 4.34
N LYS A 321 10.05 18.91 4.88
CA LYS A 321 11.47 18.57 5.15
C LYS A 321 11.62 17.33 6.03
N ASP A 322 10.73 17.19 7.02
CA ASP A 322 10.72 16.04 7.93
C ASP A 322 10.32 14.75 7.22
N THR A 323 9.42 14.84 6.23
CA THR A 323 9.07 13.71 5.35
C THR A 323 10.27 13.26 4.51
N ILE A 324 11.05 14.20 3.95
CA ILE A 324 12.29 13.86 3.20
C ILE A 324 13.23 13.10 4.12
N ARG A 325 13.56 13.65 5.29
CA ARG A 325 14.48 13.01 6.24
C ARG A 325 14.01 11.62 6.70
N ALA A 326 12.71 11.43 6.86
CA ALA A 326 12.15 10.12 7.19
C ALA A 326 12.29 9.12 6.03
N LEU A 327 12.07 9.56 4.78
CA LEU A 327 12.32 8.74 3.60
C LEU A 327 13.80 8.39 3.46
N GLU A 328 14.71 9.32 3.76
CA GLU A 328 16.17 9.05 3.74
C GLU A 328 16.52 7.86 4.62
N ARG A 329 16.08 7.91 5.89
CA ARG A 329 16.31 6.84 6.86
C ARG A 329 15.71 5.51 6.42
N LEU A 330 14.56 5.54 5.74
CA LEU A 330 13.93 4.33 5.19
C LEU A 330 14.74 3.73 4.04
N PHE A 331 15.32 4.57 3.16
CA PHE A 331 16.16 4.12 2.04
C PHE A 331 17.52 3.58 2.50
N ASP A 332 18.08 4.15 3.56
CA ASP A 332 19.33 3.71 4.21
C ASP A 332 19.12 2.47 5.11
N GLY A 333 17.88 2.06 5.34
CA GLY A 333 17.55 0.88 6.14
C GLY A 333 17.62 1.09 7.66
N GLU A 334 17.64 2.34 8.13
CA GLU A 334 17.75 2.67 9.57
C GLU A 334 16.45 2.50 10.36
N GLY A 335 15.34 2.22 9.67
CA GLY A 335 14.01 2.14 10.27
C GLY A 335 13.46 3.49 10.73
N LEU A 336 12.13 3.58 10.77
CA LEU A 336 11.40 4.80 11.12
C LEU A 336 10.50 4.55 12.33
N ARG A 337 10.87 5.13 13.49
CA ARG A 337 10.06 5.05 14.71
C ARG A 337 8.82 5.93 14.56
N GLN A 338 7.63 5.32 14.64
CA GLN A 338 6.35 6.01 14.50
C GLN A 338 5.35 5.59 15.59
N ASN A 339 4.49 6.55 15.96
CA ASN A 339 3.35 6.26 16.81
C ASN A 339 2.16 5.85 15.94
N ILE A 340 1.86 4.55 15.91
CA ILE A 340 0.72 4.01 15.19
C ILE A 340 -0.42 3.86 16.18
N SER A 341 -1.39 4.75 16.06
CA SER A 341 -2.60 4.70 16.88
C SER A 341 -3.43 3.44 16.60
N GLY A 342 -3.21 2.87 15.41
CA GLY A 342 -3.98 1.79 14.84
C GLY A 342 -5.39 2.22 14.46
N THR A 343 -5.74 3.51 14.55
CA THR A 343 -7.03 4.13 14.25
C THR A 343 -6.82 5.42 13.45
N SER A 344 -6.83 5.33 12.12
CA SER A 344 -6.66 6.51 11.27
C SER A 344 -7.97 7.28 11.18
N ASP A 345 -7.93 8.60 11.39
CA ASP A 345 -9.09 9.46 11.15
C ASP A 345 -8.94 10.09 9.76
N LEU A 346 -9.64 9.56 8.74
CA LEU A 346 -9.54 10.12 7.39
C LEU A 346 -9.75 11.64 7.32
N SER A 347 -10.47 12.26 8.27
CA SER A 347 -10.63 13.71 8.29
C SER A 347 -9.34 14.49 8.60
N LYS A 348 -8.29 13.82 9.11
CA LYS A 348 -6.99 14.36 9.51
C LYS A 348 -5.82 13.79 8.72
N LEU A 349 -6.07 13.16 7.58
CA LEU A 349 -5.08 12.49 6.71
C LEU A 349 -3.90 13.38 6.24
N LEU A 350 -3.90 14.65 6.61
CA LEU A 350 -2.83 15.63 6.36
C LEU A 350 -1.91 15.88 7.56
N ASP A 351 -2.19 15.27 8.73
CA ASP A 351 -1.28 15.27 9.86
C ASP A 351 -0.15 14.25 9.57
N GLU A 352 1.12 14.62 9.81
CA GLU A 352 2.29 13.78 9.48
C GLU A 352 2.23 12.37 10.08
N ASN A 353 1.61 12.21 11.26
CA ASN A 353 1.45 10.89 11.89
C ASN A 353 0.49 9.97 11.13
N GLU A 354 -0.54 10.54 10.49
CA GLU A 354 -1.50 9.74 9.71
C GLU A 354 -0.92 9.30 8.37
N LEU A 355 0.10 10.01 7.87
CA LEU A 355 0.82 9.66 6.66
C LEU A 355 1.49 8.29 6.75
N TRP A 356 2.28 8.09 7.81
CA TRP A 356 3.02 6.85 8.01
C TRP A 356 2.09 5.68 8.30
N GLU A 357 1.01 5.93 9.06
CA GLU A 357 -0.04 4.95 9.30
C GLU A 357 -0.72 4.53 7.98
N LEU A 358 -0.98 5.47 7.09
CA LEU A 358 -1.55 5.20 5.77
C LEU A 358 -0.63 4.38 4.87
N LEU A 359 0.65 4.74 4.80
CA LEU A 359 1.66 4.02 4.02
C LEU A 359 1.83 2.58 4.54
N LEU A 360 1.81 2.40 5.85
CA LEU A 360 1.85 1.09 6.50
C LEU A 360 0.63 0.23 6.13
N PHE A 361 -0.60 0.70 6.35
CA PHE A 361 -1.79 -0.10 6.05
C PHE A 361 -2.03 -0.32 4.55
N SER A 362 -1.48 0.55 3.70
CA SER A 362 -1.52 0.41 2.24
C SER A 362 -0.50 -0.57 1.68
N GLY A 363 0.48 -1.02 2.49
CA GLY A 363 1.51 -1.98 2.08
C GLY A 363 2.76 -1.35 1.48
N TYR A 364 3.00 -0.06 1.70
CA TYR A 364 4.23 0.60 1.31
C TYR A 364 5.29 0.57 2.41
N LEU A 365 4.86 0.41 3.66
CA LEU A 365 5.72 0.15 4.79
C LEU A 365 5.29 -1.15 5.48
N THR A 366 6.19 -1.69 6.27
CA THR A 366 5.94 -2.82 7.16
C THR A 366 6.52 -2.57 8.54
N ILE A 367 6.20 -3.44 9.48
CA ILE A 367 6.71 -3.38 10.85
C ILE A 367 7.99 -4.19 10.91
N GLU A 368 9.06 -3.55 11.35
CA GLU A 368 10.28 -4.24 11.75
C GLU A 368 10.13 -4.73 13.19
N GLU A 369 9.83 -3.79 14.10
CA GLU A 369 9.76 -4.03 15.53
C GLU A 369 8.56 -3.32 16.18
N LYS A 370 7.93 -4.00 17.14
CA LYS A 370 6.93 -3.41 18.04
C LYS A 370 7.63 -3.05 19.35
N ILE A 371 7.83 -1.75 19.60
CA ILE A 371 8.50 -1.26 20.82
C ILE A 371 7.53 -1.34 22.01
N ASP A 372 6.30 -0.88 21.81
CA ASP A 372 5.25 -0.92 22.82
C ASP A 372 3.85 -0.98 22.16
N GLN A 373 2.79 -0.70 22.92
CA GLN A 373 1.41 -0.76 22.42
C GLN A 373 1.13 0.19 21.23
N LYS A 374 1.81 1.33 21.15
CA LYS A 374 1.56 2.38 20.15
C LYS A 374 2.79 2.75 19.33
N ASN A 375 3.99 2.40 19.77
CA ASN A 375 5.22 2.76 19.06
C ASN A 375 5.81 1.57 18.32
N TYR A 376 6.13 1.79 17.04
CA TYR A 376 6.64 0.78 16.12
C TYR A 376 7.85 1.33 15.36
N ILE A 377 8.76 0.45 14.95
CA ILE A 377 9.79 0.75 13.95
C ILE A 377 9.28 0.24 12.61
N LEU A 378 9.17 1.15 11.64
CA LEU A 378 8.71 0.86 10.29
C LEU A 378 9.89 0.75 9.33
N ARG A 379 9.78 -0.11 8.33
CA ARG A 379 10.78 -0.23 7.25
C ARG A 379 10.10 -0.41 5.89
N LEU A 380 10.88 -0.26 4.82
CA LEU A 380 10.46 -0.73 3.50
C LEU A 380 10.41 -2.28 3.53
N PRO A 381 9.33 -2.90 3.00
CA PRO A 381 9.17 -4.35 3.10
C PRO A 381 10.23 -5.10 2.29
N ASN A 382 10.46 -4.68 1.05
CA ASN A 382 11.27 -5.40 0.07
C ASN A 382 11.81 -4.49 -1.03
N LYS A 383 12.61 -5.06 -1.92
CA LYS A 383 13.21 -4.36 -3.06
C LYS A 383 12.17 -3.81 -4.04
N GLU A 384 11.08 -4.54 -4.28
CA GLU A 384 9.99 -4.10 -5.16
C GLU A 384 9.41 -2.74 -4.71
N VAL A 385 9.13 -2.58 -3.42
CA VAL A 385 8.61 -1.32 -2.88
C VAL A 385 9.68 -0.24 -2.82
N LYS A 386 10.95 -0.59 -2.59
CA LYS A 386 12.07 0.37 -2.65
C LYS A 386 12.19 1.00 -4.04
N GLU A 387 12.14 0.19 -5.11
CA GLU A 387 12.18 0.71 -6.48
C GLU A 387 10.95 1.59 -6.79
N LEU A 388 9.74 1.23 -6.31
CA LEU A 388 8.56 2.10 -6.45
C LEU A 388 8.77 3.49 -5.86
N PHE A 389 9.27 3.56 -4.63
CA PHE A 389 9.48 4.83 -3.95
C PHE A 389 10.55 5.66 -4.66
N LYS A 390 11.61 5.00 -5.11
CA LYS A 390 12.66 5.62 -5.92
C LYS A 390 12.07 6.19 -7.21
N ASP A 391 11.36 5.40 -8.01
CA ASP A 391 10.78 5.87 -9.28
C ASP A 391 9.77 7.00 -9.06
N SER A 392 8.90 6.88 -8.05
CA SER A 392 7.91 7.92 -7.71
C SER A 392 8.57 9.22 -7.24
N PHE A 393 9.64 9.11 -6.45
CA PHE A 393 10.44 10.26 -6.01
C PHE A 393 11.14 10.91 -7.20
N LEU A 394 11.79 10.12 -8.06
CA LEU A 394 12.49 10.60 -9.23
C LEU A 394 11.54 11.30 -10.21
N GLU A 395 10.38 10.70 -10.50
CA GLU A 395 9.36 11.30 -11.36
C GLU A 395 8.85 12.62 -10.79
N LYS A 396 8.61 12.71 -9.48
CA LYS A 396 8.12 13.93 -8.84
C LYS A 396 9.12 15.08 -8.90
N TYR A 397 10.37 14.84 -8.50
CA TYR A 397 11.37 15.92 -8.36
C TYR A 397 12.06 16.26 -9.67
N PHE A 398 12.14 15.34 -10.62
CA PHE A 398 12.91 15.53 -11.85
C PHE A 398 12.07 15.46 -13.12
N GLY A 399 10.80 15.06 -13.02
CA GLY A 399 9.90 14.88 -14.15
C GLY A 399 10.27 13.65 -15.01
N ARG A 400 9.42 13.33 -15.98
CA ARG A 400 9.76 12.33 -17.00
C ARG A 400 10.76 12.92 -18.01
N GLY A 401 11.95 12.35 -18.10
CA GLY A 401 12.92 12.70 -19.15
C GLY A 401 14.37 12.37 -18.82
N ASN A 402 15.24 12.55 -19.81
CA ASN A 402 16.66 12.20 -19.71
C ASN A 402 17.49 13.20 -18.88
N LYS A 403 16.90 14.26 -18.30
CA LYS A 403 17.66 15.29 -17.57
C LYS A 403 18.46 14.69 -16.40
N LEU A 404 17.83 13.82 -15.61
CA LEU A 404 18.52 13.14 -14.51
C LEU A 404 19.59 12.18 -15.02
N SER A 405 19.30 11.44 -16.10
CA SER A 405 20.28 10.59 -16.77
C SER A 405 21.52 11.38 -17.18
N TYR A 406 21.35 12.51 -17.88
CA TYR A 406 22.47 13.34 -18.32
C TYR A 406 23.23 14.00 -17.16
N LEU A 407 22.53 14.37 -16.08
CA LEU A 407 23.16 14.87 -14.86
C LEU A 407 24.05 13.78 -14.24
N MET A 408 23.50 12.58 -14.02
CA MET A 408 24.23 11.48 -13.41
C MET A 408 25.37 10.97 -14.31
N GLU A 409 25.19 10.99 -15.63
CA GLU A 409 26.22 10.68 -16.62
C GLU A 409 27.41 11.66 -16.53
N ALA A 410 27.13 12.97 -16.46
CA ALA A 410 28.18 13.97 -16.25
C ALA A 410 28.97 13.74 -14.96
N LEU A 411 28.30 13.31 -13.88
CA LEU A 411 28.96 12.95 -12.63
C LEU A 411 29.88 11.75 -12.79
N ILE A 412 29.37 10.60 -13.26
CA ILE A 412 30.15 9.35 -13.34
C ILE A 412 31.31 9.43 -14.35
N GLU A 413 31.17 10.27 -15.39
CA GLU A 413 32.22 10.55 -16.37
C GLU A 413 33.15 11.71 -15.95
N ASN A 414 33.00 12.19 -14.70
CA ASN A 414 33.83 13.23 -14.07
C ASN A 414 33.84 14.57 -14.82
N ARG A 415 32.75 14.90 -15.54
CA ARG A 415 32.51 16.22 -16.14
C ARG A 415 31.82 17.13 -15.13
N ILE A 416 32.56 17.53 -14.10
CA ILE A 416 32.00 18.24 -12.93
C ILE A 416 31.43 19.62 -13.28
N ASP A 417 32.02 20.33 -14.24
CA ASP A 417 31.48 21.62 -14.69
C ASP A 417 30.11 21.46 -15.36
N GLU A 418 29.93 20.43 -16.19
CA GLU A 418 28.64 20.10 -16.78
C GLU A 418 27.63 19.61 -15.70
N TYR A 419 28.11 18.87 -14.69
CA TYR A 419 27.28 18.48 -13.55
C TYR A 419 26.79 19.69 -12.75
N GLU A 420 27.64 20.69 -12.50
CA GLU A 420 27.27 21.96 -11.85
C GLU A 420 26.16 22.67 -12.62
N GLU A 421 26.34 22.87 -13.93
CA GLU A 421 25.36 23.56 -14.78
C GLU A 421 23.99 22.86 -14.78
N LYS A 422 23.98 21.54 -14.99
CA LYS A 422 22.73 20.75 -15.00
C LYS A 422 22.05 20.70 -13.64
N LEU A 423 22.81 20.57 -12.55
CA LEU A 423 22.25 20.55 -11.20
C LEU A 423 21.60 21.91 -10.89
N GLN A 424 22.24 23.01 -11.28
CA GLN A 424 21.64 24.33 -11.15
C GLN A 424 20.36 24.50 -11.99
N GLU A 425 20.34 24.04 -13.25
CA GLU A 425 19.15 24.07 -14.11
C GLU A 425 17.97 23.30 -13.46
N MET A 426 18.26 22.14 -12.86
CA MET A 426 17.26 21.36 -12.13
C MET A 426 16.71 22.10 -10.91
N LEU A 427 17.58 22.71 -10.08
CA LEU A 427 17.14 23.51 -8.93
C LEU A 427 16.28 24.71 -9.35
N LEU A 428 16.60 25.33 -10.49
CA LEU A 428 15.84 26.44 -11.04
C LEU A 428 14.43 26.03 -11.45
N THR A 429 14.30 24.88 -12.13
CA THR A 429 13.07 24.44 -12.79
C THR A 429 12.15 23.58 -11.92
N SER A 430 12.70 22.78 -11.00
CA SER A 430 11.92 21.75 -10.28
C SER A 430 11.71 22.00 -8.78
N VAL A 431 12.46 22.93 -8.16
CA VAL A 431 12.41 23.14 -6.70
C VAL A 431 11.63 24.41 -6.34
N SER A 432 10.84 24.39 -5.26
CA SER A 432 10.16 25.60 -4.77
C SER A 432 11.13 26.55 -4.07
N TYR A 433 10.94 27.85 -4.23
CA TYR A 433 11.69 28.86 -3.47
C TYR A 433 11.53 28.69 -1.94
N ASN A 434 10.39 28.16 -1.50
CA ASN A 434 10.14 27.89 -0.08
C ASN A 434 11.00 26.74 0.47
N ASP A 435 11.37 25.77 -0.37
CA ASP A 435 12.18 24.61 0.02
C ASP A 435 13.65 25.01 0.16
N THR A 436 14.09 26.05 -0.54
CA THR A 436 15.47 26.57 -0.52
C THR A 436 15.67 27.73 0.46
N LYS A 437 14.79 27.88 1.46
CA LYS A 437 14.96 28.92 2.49
C LYS A 437 16.22 28.67 3.32
N LYS A 438 16.76 29.78 3.85
CA LYS A 438 17.98 29.92 4.64
C LYS A 438 18.38 28.69 5.50
N GLY A 439 19.61 28.21 5.34
CA GLY A 439 20.22 27.17 6.21
C GLY A 439 19.70 25.75 6.00
N ASN A 440 19.19 25.41 4.81
CA ASN A 440 18.52 24.12 4.57
C ASN A 440 19.41 23.06 3.90
N GLU A 441 20.59 22.80 4.44
CA GLU A 441 21.49 21.73 3.95
C GLU A 441 20.79 20.38 3.88
N ALA A 442 19.92 20.06 4.84
CA ALA A 442 19.15 18.81 4.86
C ALA A 442 18.29 18.61 3.60
N PHE A 443 17.74 19.69 3.00
CA PHE A 443 16.98 19.57 1.76
C PHE A 443 17.86 19.26 0.56
N TYR A 444 18.99 19.95 0.40
CA TYR A 444 19.91 19.69 -0.70
C TYR A 444 20.53 18.31 -0.59
N HIS A 445 20.87 17.92 0.64
CA HIS A 445 21.33 16.58 0.97
C HIS A 445 20.33 15.51 0.49
N GLY A 446 19.07 15.60 0.91
CA GLY A 446 18.04 14.65 0.50
C GLY A 446 17.72 14.67 -0.99
N LEU A 447 17.81 15.83 -1.63
CA LEU A 447 17.66 15.94 -3.08
C LEU A 447 18.78 15.20 -3.81
N ILE A 448 20.05 15.47 -3.47
CA ILE A 448 21.22 14.84 -4.12
C ILE A 448 21.25 13.35 -3.82
N MET A 449 20.93 12.94 -2.59
CA MET A 449 20.85 11.54 -2.24
C MET A 449 19.74 10.83 -3.04
N GLY A 450 18.57 11.45 -3.16
CA GLY A 450 17.48 10.96 -4.00
C GLY A 450 17.87 10.85 -5.48
N MET A 451 18.67 11.78 -6.00
CA MET A 451 19.28 11.64 -7.33
C MET A 451 20.26 10.46 -7.40
N GLY A 452 21.08 10.28 -6.36
CA GLY A 452 22.06 9.20 -6.27
C GLY A 452 21.43 7.80 -6.32
N LEU A 453 20.17 7.64 -5.90
CA LEU A 453 19.42 6.38 -6.05
C LEU A 453 19.39 5.89 -7.52
N TYR A 454 19.45 6.80 -8.49
CA TYR A 454 19.56 6.46 -9.92
C TYR A 454 20.77 5.57 -10.21
N LEU A 455 21.86 5.71 -9.45
CA LEU A 455 23.11 4.99 -9.65
C LEU A 455 23.18 3.63 -8.92
N GLU A 456 22.19 3.25 -8.09
CA GLU A 456 22.22 2.02 -7.27
C GLU A 456 22.44 0.72 -8.08
N GLY A 457 22.15 0.72 -9.38
CA GLY A 457 22.46 -0.41 -10.27
C GLY A 457 23.97 -0.71 -10.32
N GLU A 458 24.80 0.31 -10.47
CA GLU A 458 26.24 0.20 -10.67
C GLU A 458 27.09 0.67 -9.47
N TYR A 459 26.49 1.45 -8.58
CA TYR A 459 27.12 2.08 -7.42
C TYR A 459 26.39 1.72 -6.13
N ILE A 460 27.09 1.90 -5.02
CA ILE A 460 26.59 1.84 -3.66
C ILE A 460 26.59 3.29 -3.16
N THR A 461 25.42 3.82 -2.86
CA THR A 461 25.27 5.17 -2.31
C THR A 461 25.13 5.12 -0.80
N LYS A 462 25.87 5.95 -0.08
CA LYS A 462 25.88 5.99 1.39
C LYS A 462 25.85 7.43 1.86
N SER A 463 25.03 7.73 2.85
CA SER A 463 24.96 9.05 3.49
C SER A 463 25.42 8.98 4.94
N ASN A 464 26.07 10.05 5.44
CA ASN A 464 26.32 10.24 6.87
C ASN A 464 27.05 9.06 7.58
N ILE A 465 28.01 8.41 6.93
CA ILE A 465 28.79 7.32 7.53
C ILE A 465 30.16 7.83 8.00
N GLU A 466 30.61 7.34 9.16
CA GLU A 466 31.92 7.68 9.71
C GLU A 466 33.06 7.15 8.82
N SER A 467 34.01 8.03 8.50
CA SER A 467 35.23 7.70 7.76
C SER A 467 36.35 8.67 8.12
N GLY A 468 37.59 8.17 8.19
CA GLY A 468 38.74 8.98 8.57
C GLY A 468 38.58 9.61 9.96
N LEU A 469 38.56 10.95 10.02
CA LEU A 469 38.46 11.75 11.26
C LEU A 469 37.09 12.46 11.42
N GLY A 470 36.07 12.01 10.69
CA GLY A 470 34.74 12.60 10.74
C GLY A 470 33.70 11.77 9.96
N ARG A 471 32.77 12.47 9.32
CA ARG A 471 31.62 11.89 8.60
C ARG A 471 31.41 12.70 7.33
N TYR A 472 31.44 12.05 6.18
CA TYR A 472 31.08 12.70 4.91
C TYR A 472 29.56 12.85 4.80
N ASP A 473 29.10 13.82 4.02
CA ASP A 473 27.67 13.94 3.73
C ASP A 473 27.20 12.85 2.78
N PHE A 474 27.87 12.65 1.64
CA PHE A 474 27.43 11.66 0.65
C PHE A 474 28.59 10.95 -0.06
N LEU A 475 28.46 9.64 -0.23
CA LEU A 475 29.41 8.77 -0.89
C LEU A 475 28.73 7.99 -2.02
N ILE A 476 29.39 7.96 -3.17
CA ILE A 476 29.03 7.12 -4.32
C ILE A 476 30.21 6.18 -4.59
N GLU A 477 30.11 4.93 -4.12
CA GLU A 477 31.14 3.90 -4.21
C GLU A 477 30.79 2.91 -5.34
N PRO A 478 31.63 2.72 -6.37
CA PRO A 478 31.28 1.82 -7.47
C PRO A 478 31.34 0.35 -7.05
N LYS A 479 30.38 -0.46 -7.50
CA LYS A 479 30.42 -1.92 -7.32
C LYS A 479 31.58 -2.54 -8.10
N ASN A 480 31.86 -2.00 -9.30
CA ASN A 480 33.07 -2.32 -10.04
C ASN A 480 34.22 -1.40 -9.60
N LYS A 481 35.18 -1.94 -8.85
CA LYS A 481 36.31 -1.20 -8.27
C LYS A 481 37.24 -0.52 -9.29
N SER A 482 37.10 -0.81 -10.59
CA SER A 482 37.81 -0.09 -11.66
C SER A 482 37.19 1.26 -12.01
N LYS A 483 35.93 1.51 -11.61
CA LYS A 483 35.25 2.80 -11.80
C LYS A 483 35.65 3.78 -10.69
N ARG A 484 35.34 5.05 -10.90
CA ARG A 484 35.63 6.17 -9.99
C ARG A 484 34.59 6.28 -8.87
N ALA A 485 35.04 6.59 -7.66
CA ALA A 485 34.17 6.94 -6.54
C ALA A 485 34.09 8.46 -6.33
N PHE A 486 33.01 8.92 -5.68
CA PHE A 486 32.78 10.32 -5.40
C PHE A 486 32.47 10.52 -3.92
N ILE A 487 33.19 11.44 -3.26
CA ILE A 487 32.89 11.88 -1.89
C ILE A 487 32.42 13.32 -1.98
N MET A 488 31.25 13.59 -1.42
CA MET A 488 30.62 14.91 -1.45
C MET A 488 30.45 15.48 -0.04
N GLU A 489 30.66 16.78 0.08
CA GLU A 489 30.36 17.58 1.26
C GLU A 489 29.53 18.79 0.86
N PHE A 490 28.47 19.07 1.60
CA PHE A 490 27.48 20.11 1.29
C PHE A 490 27.56 21.24 2.31
N LYS A 491 27.51 22.48 1.83
CA LYS A 491 27.38 23.66 2.69
C LYS A 491 26.35 24.64 2.13
N SER A 492 25.62 25.32 3.00
CA SER A 492 24.70 26.40 2.63
C SER A 492 25.25 27.76 3.03
N THR A 493 24.90 28.79 2.25
CA THR A 493 25.31 30.17 2.50
C THR A 493 24.16 31.15 2.37
N ASP A 494 24.38 32.34 2.91
CA ASP A 494 23.46 33.48 2.86
C ASP A 494 23.85 34.51 1.79
N SER A 495 24.95 34.27 1.07
CA SER A 495 25.45 35.19 0.04
C SER A 495 25.95 34.45 -1.18
N VAL A 496 25.45 34.86 -2.36
CA VAL A 496 25.93 34.40 -3.67
C VAL A 496 27.45 34.59 -3.80
N GLU A 497 27.96 35.72 -3.31
CA GLU A 497 29.37 36.09 -3.40
C GLU A 497 30.29 35.12 -2.64
N LYS A 498 29.75 34.43 -1.64
CA LYS A 498 30.50 33.46 -0.81
C LYS A 498 30.44 32.02 -1.34
N LEU A 499 29.68 31.75 -2.40
CA LEU A 499 29.51 30.39 -2.91
C LEU A 499 30.85 29.72 -3.26
N GLU A 500 31.73 30.45 -3.92
CA GLU A 500 33.03 29.90 -4.33
C GLU A 500 33.92 29.60 -3.12
N GLU A 501 34.04 30.53 -2.18
CA GLU A 501 34.79 30.35 -0.92
C GLU A 501 34.28 29.13 -0.15
N ILE A 502 32.97 29.02 0.03
CA ILE A 502 32.34 27.96 0.82
C ILE A 502 32.44 26.60 0.13
N SER A 503 32.38 26.54 -1.20
CA SER A 503 32.60 25.28 -1.95
C SER A 503 34.03 24.76 -1.74
N LYS A 504 35.03 25.66 -1.69
CA LYS A 504 36.43 25.31 -1.39
C LYS A 504 36.61 24.87 0.06
N GLU A 505 35.89 25.48 1.01
CA GLU A 505 35.90 25.01 2.39
C GLU A 505 35.33 23.60 2.53
N ALA A 506 34.22 23.29 1.86
CA ALA A 506 33.63 21.96 1.85
C ALA A 506 34.59 20.92 1.26
N LEU A 507 35.26 21.26 0.14
CA LEU A 507 36.29 20.41 -0.46
C LEU A 507 37.46 20.17 0.51
N LYS A 508 37.94 21.24 1.16
CA LYS A 508 39.04 21.16 2.13
C LYS A 508 38.69 20.30 3.33
N GLN A 509 37.44 20.35 3.79
CA GLN A 509 36.94 19.52 4.89
C GLN A 509 37.08 18.02 4.57
N ILE A 510 36.78 17.59 3.34
CA ILE A 510 36.97 16.21 2.89
C ILE A 510 38.45 15.78 3.02
N GLU A 511 39.37 16.65 2.59
CA GLU A 511 40.81 16.37 2.64
C GLU A 511 41.36 16.32 4.07
N ASP A 512 41.03 17.34 4.88
CA ASP A 512 41.51 17.46 6.26
C ASP A 512 41.02 16.28 7.12
N LYS A 513 39.81 15.78 6.82
CA LYS A 513 39.19 14.65 7.53
C LYS A 513 39.53 13.28 6.95
N LYS A 514 40.20 13.21 5.78
CA LYS A 514 40.65 11.96 5.14
C LYS A 514 39.52 10.95 4.92
N TYR A 515 38.39 11.42 4.39
CA TYR A 515 37.21 10.58 4.17
C TYR A 515 37.43 9.44 3.17
N ASP A 516 38.47 9.54 2.32
CA ASP A 516 38.84 8.58 1.28
C ASP A 516 39.59 7.33 1.77
N VAL A 517 40.00 7.28 3.04
CA VAL A 517 40.79 6.17 3.59
C VAL A 517 40.05 4.83 3.48
N SER A 518 38.76 4.78 3.78
CA SER A 518 37.94 3.57 3.70
C SER A 518 37.81 3.05 2.27
N LEU A 519 37.64 3.94 1.29
CA LEU A 519 37.58 3.58 -0.13
C LEU A 519 38.92 3.02 -0.65
N LYS A 520 40.03 3.64 -0.24
CA LYS A 520 41.38 3.16 -0.58
C LYS A 520 41.62 1.76 -0.01
N GLN A 521 41.20 1.50 1.23
CA GLN A 521 41.24 0.15 1.82
C GLN A 521 40.37 -0.86 1.06
N ASN A 522 39.21 -0.42 0.57
CA ASN A 522 38.33 -1.24 -0.26
C ASN A 522 38.87 -1.50 -1.68
N GLY A 523 40.02 -0.92 -2.05
CA GLY A 523 40.70 -1.15 -3.33
C GLY A 523 40.24 -0.22 -4.45
N ILE A 524 39.55 0.88 -4.14
CA ILE A 524 39.19 1.92 -5.11
C ILE A 524 40.44 2.75 -5.44
N LYS A 525 40.70 2.95 -6.74
CA LYS A 525 41.89 3.66 -7.22
C LYS A 525 41.61 5.12 -7.58
N GLU A 526 40.44 5.39 -8.16
CA GLU A 526 40.05 6.73 -8.59
C GLU A 526 38.96 7.27 -7.67
N ILE A 527 39.23 8.42 -7.06
CA ILE A 527 38.32 9.08 -6.11
C ILE A 527 38.31 10.56 -6.48
N THR A 528 37.12 11.13 -6.68
CA THR A 528 36.93 12.58 -6.82
C THR A 528 36.33 13.13 -5.53
N HIS A 529 36.93 14.18 -5.00
CA HIS A 529 36.36 14.93 -3.88
C HIS A 529 35.55 16.12 -4.42
N ILE A 530 34.35 16.34 -3.90
CA ILE A 530 33.41 17.36 -4.39
C ILE A 530 32.87 18.16 -3.20
N GLY A 531 33.24 19.44 -3.10
CA GLY A 531 32.62 20.39 -2.18
C GLY A 531 31.55 21.21 -2.89
N ILE A 532 30.30 21.18 -2.41
CA ILE A 532 29.18 21.90 -3.03
C ILE A 532 28.66 22.97 -2.07
N ALA A 533 28.57 24.21 -2.55
CA ALA A 533 27.93 25.32 -1.85
C ALA A 533 26.57 25.65 -2.46
N PHE A 534 25.57 25.92 -1.62
CA PHE A 534 24.20 26.27 -2.03
C PHE A 534 23.78 27.63 -1.51
N TYR A 535 23.18 28.44 -2.38
CA TYR A 535 22.46 29.67 -2.05
C TYR A 535 21.11 29.69 -2.78
N GLY A 536 20.04 29.33 -2.08
CA GLY A 536 18.72 29.24 -2.70
C GLY A 536 18.71 28.22 -3.85
N LYS A 537 18.64 28.70 -5.09
CA LYS A 537 18.69 27.83 -6.29
C LYS A 537 20.01 27.92 -7.06
N GLN A 538 20.96 28.71 -6.56
CA GLN A 538 22.29 28.88 -7.16
C GLN A 538 23.30 28.02 -6.42
N ILE A 539 24.27 27.48 -7.15
CA ILE A 539 25.28 26.56 -6.59
C ILE A 539 26.68 26.88 -7.08
N LYS A 540 27.67 26.38 -6.36
CA LYS A 540 29.05 26.29 -6.84
C LYS A 540 29.71 25.00 -6.36
N ILE A 541 30.48 24.37 -7.23
CA ILE A 541 31.22 23.14 -6.97
C ILE A 541 32.72 23.42 -7.06
N SER A 542 33.46 22.95 -6.05
CA SER A 542 34.91 22.81 -6.10
C SER A 542 35.26 21.32 -6.03
N TYR A 543 36.18 20.85 -6.88
CA TYR A 543 36.52 19.43 -6.95
C TYR A 543 38.03 19.17 -7.11
N LYS A 544 38.46 17.95 -6.80
CA LYS A 544 39.84 17.47 -6.96
C LYS A 544 39.89 15.99 -7.33
#